data_AF-A0A0F8SH38-F1
#
_entry.id   AF-A0A0F8SH38-F1
#
_cell.length_a   1.000
_cell.length_b   1.000
_cell.length_c   1.000
_cell.angle_alpha   90.00
_cell.angle_beta   90.00
_cell.angle_gamma   90.00
#
_symmetry.space_group_name_H-M   'P 1'
#
loop_
_entity.id
_entity.type
_entity.pdbx_description
1 polymer ?
#
loop_
_entity_poly.entity_id
_entity_poly.type
_entity_poly.pdbx_seq_one_letter_code
_entity_poly.pdbx_strand_id
1 'polypeptide(L)' 'KDLEEASKELIEVHSIQTDLIQKEAAGIQPEITLLMIHAQDHLMNAMTVKDMAAEFVSLYEKMYLKE' A
#
# COMPACT_ATOMS: atom_id res chain seq x y z
N LYS A 1 -5.23 -15.85 2.38
CA LYS A 1 -5.29 -15.82 0.90
C LYS A 1 -5.41 -14.39 0.38
N ASP A 2 -6.59 -13.75 0.40
CA ASP A 2 -6.78 -12.45 -0.29
C ASP A 2 -5.89 -11.33 0.28
N LEU A 3 -5.70 -11.27 1.61
CA LEU A 3 -4.77 -10.33 2.25
C LEU A 3 -3.29 -10.60 1.91
N GLU A 4 -2.92 -11.86 1.67
CA GLU A 4 -1.55 -12.23 1.29
C GLU A 4 -1.27 -11.84 -0.16
N GLU A 5 -2.24 -12.07 -1.06
CA GLU A 5 -2.19 -11.63 -2.46
C GLU A 5 -2.11 -10.10 -2.55
N ALA A 6 -2.98 -9.38 -1.83
CA ALA A 6 -2.92 -7.93 -1.73
C ALA A 6 -1.57 -7.44 -1.21
N SER A 7 -0.99 -8.10 -0.20
CA SER A 7 0.32 -7.73 0.33
C SER A 7 1.44 -7.90 -0.71
N LYS A 8 1.37 -8.96 -1.53
CA LYS A 8 2.36 -9.21 -2.58
C LYS A 8 2.32 -8.13 -3.67
N GLU A 9 1.14 -7.83 -4.19
CA GLU A 9 0.94 -6.81 -5.22
C GLU A 9 1.34 -5.41 -4.70
N LEU A 10 0.96 -5.07 -3.46
CA LEU A 10 1.33 -3.79 -2.85
C LEU A 10 2.84 -3.64 -2.65
N ILE A 11 3.56 -4.70 -2.31
CA ILE A 11 5.03 -4.67 -2.21
C ILE A 11 5.67 -4.33 -3.56
N GLU A 12 5.17 -4.93 -4.65
CA GLU A 12 5.68 -4.67 -5.99
C GLU A 12 5.47 -3.20 -6.38
N VAL A 13 4.27 -2.66 -6.21
CA VAL A 13 3.98 -1.26 -6.55
C VAL A 13 4.70 -0.28 -5.60
N HIS A 14 4.84 -0.62 -4.31
CA HIS A 14 5.58 0.20 -3.36
C HIS A 14 7.07 0.29 -3.68
N SER A 15 7.65 -0.75 -4.29
CA SER A 15 9.03 -0.69 -4.79
C SER A 15 9.21 0.37 -5.87
N ILE A 16 8.23 0.54 -6.76
CA ILE A 16 8.24 1.59 -7.81
C ILE A 16 8.15 2.98 -7.17
N GLN A 17 7.28 3.16 -6.18
CA GLN A 17 7.19 4.42 -5.41
C GLN A 17 8.52 4.74 -4.71
N THR A 18 9.15 3.73 -4.10
CA THR A 18 10.44 3.88 -3.43
C THR A 18 11.52 4.30 -4.41
N ASP A 19 11.57 3.69 -5.60
CA ASP A 19 12.49 4.06 -6.68
C ASP A 19 12.31 5.50 -7.15
N LEU A 20 11.07 5.98 -7.26
CA LEU A 20 10.77 7.37 -7.61
C LEU A 20 11.32 8.34 -6.54
N ILE A 21 11.10 8.04 -5.27
CA ILE A 21 11.60 8.85 -4.14
C ILE A 21 13.14 8.84 -4.12
N GLN A 22 13.78 7.69 -4.36
CA GLN A 22 15.24 7.59 -4.41
C GLN A 22 15.82 8.41 -5.56
N LYS A 23 15.19 8.38 -6.74
CA LYS A 23 15.61 9.20 -7.89
C LYS A 23 15.49 10.69 -7.59
N GLU A 24 14.39 11.10 -6.97
CA GLU A 24 14.20 12.49 -6.52
C GLU A 24 15.28 12.92 -5.52
N ALA A 25 15.57 12.08 -4.52
CA ALA A 25 16.64 12.32 -3.55
C ALA A 25 18.04 12.38 -4.18
N ALA A 26 18.26 11.66 -5.28
CA ALA A 26 19.49 11.70 -6.07
C ALA A 26 19.59 12.95 -6.99
N GLY A 27 18.61 13.85 -6.96
CA GLY A 27 18.58 15.07 -7.75
C GLY A 27 17.95 14.92 -9.14
N ILE A 28 17.37 13.76 -9.45
CA ILE A 28 16.59 13.54 -10.67
C ILE A 28 15.17 14.01 -10.39
N GLN A 29 14.76 15.17 -10.93
CA GLN A 29 13.38 15.64 -10.77
C GLN A 29 12.43 14.82 -11.66
N PRO A 30 11.54 13.99 -11.09
CA PRO A 30 10.51 13.33 -11.88
C PRO A 30 9.48 14.36 -12.37
N GLU A 31 8.87 14.10 -13.52
CA GLU A 31 7.75 14.92 -13.99
C GLU A 31 6.52 14.68 -13.09
N ILE A 32 6.15 15.70 -12.32
CA ILE A 32 4.97 15.65 -11.45
C ILE A 32 3.73 16.01 -12.28
N THR A 33 2.90 15.00 -12.55
CA THR A 33 1.60 15.16 -13.20
C THR A 33 0.46 14.87 -12.22
N LEU A 34 -0.75 15.37 -12.51
CA LEU A 34 -1.94 15.04 -11.73
C LEU A 34 -2.19 13.52 -11.69
N LEU A 35 -1.90 12.81 -12.79
CA LEU A 35 -2.04 11.37 -12.85
C LEU A 35 -1.04 10.65 -11.94
N MET A 36 0.21 11.14 -11.84
CA MET A 36 1.21 10.58 -10.93
C MET A 36 0.80 10.77 -9.46
N ILE A 37 0.31 11.96 -9.11
CA ILE A 37 -0.21 12.25 -7.76
C ILE A 37 -1.37 11.29 -7.45
N HIS A 38 -2.33 11.18 -8.36
CA HIS A 38 -3.49 10.30 -8.18
C HIS A 38 -3.10 8.80 -8.04
N ALA A 39 -2.09 8.36 -8.78
CA ALA A 39 -1.55 7.00 -8.63
C ALA A 39 -0.93 6.78 -7.25
N GLN A 40 -0.19 7.76 -6.72
CA GLN A 40 0.37 7.70 -5.37
C GLN A 40 -0.72 7.73 -4.29
N ASP A 41 -1.78 8.53 -4.47
CA ASP A 41 -2.95 8.55 -3.58
C ASP A 41 -3.62 7.17 -3.51
N HIS A 42 -3.81 6.53 -4.67
CA HIS A 42 -4.38 5.18 -4.74
C HIS A 42 -3.50 4.14 -4.05
N LEU A 43 -2.18 4.19 -4.26
CA LEU A 43 -1.24 3.28 -3.63
C LEU A 43 -1.27 3.42 -2.10
N MET A 44 -1.18 4.65 -1.58
CA MET A 44 -1.21 4.90 -0.14
C MET A 44 -2.55 4.50 0.48
N ASN A 45 -3.66 4.85 -0.17
CA ASN A 45 -4.99 4.43 0.27
C ASN A 45 -5.13 2.90 0.31
N ALA A 46 -4.66 2.19 -0.73
CA ALA A 46 -4.72 0.74 -0.77
C ALA A 46 -3.90 0.08 0.34
N MET A 47 -2.70 0.60 0.62
CA MET A 47 -1.87 0.14 1.75
C MET A 47 -2.60 0.33 3.09
N THR A 48 -3.13 1.52 3.36
CA THR A 48 -3.87 1.81 4.60
C THR A 48 -5.11 0.92 4.74
N VAL A 49 -5.90 0.75 3.68
CA VAL A 49 -7.10 -0.10 3.71
C VAL A 49 -6.74 -1.56 3.94
N LYS A 50 -5.67 -2.07 3.33
CA LYS A 50 -5.20 -3.44 3.55
C LYS A 50 -4.77 -3.67 5.00
N ASP A 51 -4.08 -2.70 5.61
CA ASP A 51 -3.66 -2.81 7.02
C ASP A 51 -4.88 -2.77 7.96
N MET A 52 -5.85 -1.88 7.70
CA MET A 52 -7.11 -1.87 8.43
C MET A 52 -7.89 -3.18 8.26
N ALA A 53 -7.93 -3.74 7.06
CA ALA A 53 -8.60 -5.01 6.80
C ALA A 53 -7.97 -6.17 7.59
N ALA A 54 -6.64 -6.19 7.71
CA ALA A 54 -5.94 -7.19 8.54
C ALA A 54 -6.33 -7.05 10.02
N GLU A 55 -6.40 -5.83 10.55
CA GLU A 55 -6.86 -5.59 11.93
C GLU A 55 -8.33 -6.02 12.12
N PHE A 56 -9.21 -5.74 11.17
CA PHE A 56 -10.60 -6.20 11.23
C PHE A 56 -10.71 -7.72 11.23
N VAL A 57 -9.95 -8.42 10.37
CA VAL A 57 -9.92 -9.89 10.36
C VAL A 57 -9.47 -10.41 11.72
N SER A 58 -8.39 -9.86 12.30
CA SER A 58 -7.92 -10.27 13.64
C SER A 58 -8.96 -10.02 14.73
N LEU A 59 -9.68 -8.89 14.66
CA LEU A 59 -10.75 -8.57 15.60
C LEU A 59 -11.89 -9.59 15.51
N TYR A 60 -12.36 -9.92 14.30
CA TYR A 60 -13.41 -10.91 14.11
C TYR A 60 -12.99 -12.30 14.57
N GLU A 61 -11.77 -12.76 14.23
CA GLU A 61 -11.24 -14.04 14.71
C GLU A 61 -11.25 -14.13 16.25
N LYS A 62 -10.80 -13.07 16.94
CA LYS A 62 -10.81 -13.01 18.41
C LYS A 62 -12.21 -13.00 19.00
N MET A 63 -13.19 -12.42 18.32
CA MET A 63 -14.58 -12.42 18.76
C MET A 63 -15.20 -13.82 18.65
N TYR A 64 -14.94 -14.54 17.57
CA TYR A 64 -15.53 -15.87 17.32
C TYR A 64 -14.76 -17.03 17.99
N LEU A 65 -13.49 -16.85 18.37
CA LEU A 65 -12.70 -17.85 19.12
C LEU A 65 -12.94 -17.81 20.65
N LYS A 66 -13.78 -16.89 21.15
CA LYS A 66 -14.13 -16.77 22.57
C LYS A 66 -15.43 -17.48 22.97
N GLU A 67 -16.03 -18.26 22.07
CA GLU A 67 -17.07 -19.26 22.38
C GLU A 67 -16.46 -20.66 22.50
#